data_AF-A0A8S7TMK7-F1
#
_entry.id   AF-A0A8S7TMK7-F1
#
_cell.length_a   1.000
_cell.length_b   1.000
_cell.length_c   1.000
_cell.angle_alpha   90.00
_cell.angle_beta   90.00
_cell.angle_gamma   90.00
#
_symmetry.space_group_name_H-M   'P 1'
#
loop_
_entity.id
_entity.type
_entity.pdbx_description
1 polymer ?
#
loop_
_entity_poly.entity_id
_entity_poly.type
_entity_poly.pdbx_seq_one_letter_code
_entity_poly.pdbx_strand_id
1 'polypeptide(L)' 'LKTACVTSVRLGAYKTHTMQKGTMFETAGYVITGLGIIGEVDGDDPARLRPLQYCINGTWYTAATA' A
#
# COMPACT_ATOMS: atom_id res chain seq x y z
N LEU A 1 20.84 12.19 -22.60
CA LEU A 1 20.37 12.39 -21.21
C LEU A 1 19.33 11.32 -20.89
N LYS A 2 19.50 10.54 -19.81
CA LYS A 2 18.42 9.68 -19.30
C LYS A 2 17.43 10.61 -18.57
N THR A 3 16.24 10.78 -19.13
CA THR A 3 15.21 11.66 -18.57
C THR A 3 14.72 11.11 -17.22
N ALA A 4 14.66 11.95 -16.19
CA ALA A 4 14.17 11.56 -14.85
C ALA A 4 12.63 11.57 -14.79
N CYS A 5 11.97 10.95 -15.76
CA CYS A 5 10.52 10.85 -15.82
C CYS A 5 10.06 9.49 -15.31
N VAL A 6 8.85 9.46 -14.74
CA VAL A 6 8.16 8.20 -14.43
C VAL A 6 7.80 7.52 -15.74
N THR A 7 8.17 6.25 -15.87
CA THR A 7 7.93 5.42 -17.07
C THR A 7 6.85 4.37 -16.85
N SER A 8 6.57 4.01 -15.60
CA SER A 8 5.53 3.06 -15.23
C SER A 8 5.13 3.26 -13.77
N VAL A 9 3.91 2.87 -13.43
CA VAL A 9 3.38 2.81 -12.07
C VAL A 9 2.78 1.42 -11.83
N ARG A 10 2.87 0.90 -10.60
CA ARG A 10 2.24 -0.35 -10.20
C ARG A 10 1.88 -0.36 -8.72
N LEU A 11 1.03 -1.32 -8.34
CA LEU A 11 0.94 -1.79 -6.96
C LEU A 11 1.92 -2.95 -6.77
N GLY A 12 2.80 -2.85 -5.78
CA GLY A 12 3.76 -3.91 -5.46
C GLY A 12 3.13 -5.13 -4.78
N ALA A 13 3.99 -6.01 -4.25
CA ALA A 13 3.56 -7.15 -3.45
C ALA A 13 2.78 -6.68 -2.22
N TYR A 14 1.72 -7.42 -1.86
CA TYR A 14 0.96 -7.06 -0.67
C TYR A 14 1.69 -7.46 0.61
N LYS A 15 1.41 -6.73 1.69
CA LYS A 15 1.66 -7.14 3.08
C LYS A 15 0.34 -7.15 3.85
N THR A 16 0.34 -7.77 5.02
CA THR A 16 -0.84 -7.80 5.91
C THR A 16 -0.56 -6.93 7.12
N HIS A 17 -1.56 -6.19 7.56
CA HIS A 17 -1.53 -5.41 8.80
C HIS A 17 -2.85 -5.61 9.53
N THR A 18 -2.79 -5.78 10.84
CA THR A 18 -4.00 -5.85 11.66
C THR A 18 -4.52 -4.44 11.91
N MET A 19 -5.71 -4.13 11.40
CA MET A 19 -6.40 -2.88 11.69
C MET A 19 -7.13 -2.99 13.02
N GLN A 20 -6.83 -2.06 13.92
CA GLN A 20 -7.48 -1.99 15.22
C GLN A 20 -8.87 -1.38 15.09
N LYS A 21 -9.86 -1.99 15.75
CA LYS A 21 -11.23 -1.50 15.75
C LYS A 21 -11.31 -0.05 16.23
N GLY A 22 -12.12 0.75 15.53
CA GLY A 22 -12.37 2.16 15.87
C GLY A 22 -11.18 3.10 15.64
N THR A 23 -10.11 2.63 15.00
CA THR A 23 -8.89 3.41 14.77
C THR A 23 -8.69 3.67 13.27
N MET A 24 -8.14 4.84 12.92
CA MET A 24 -7.59 5.07 11.59
C MET A 24 -6.12 4.67 11.55
N PHE A 25 -5.74 3.98 10.48
CA PHE A 25 -4.36 3.57 10.25
C PHE A 25 -3.88 4.05 8.90
N GLU A 26 -2.64 4.53 8.86
CA GLU A 26 -1.93 4.86 7.64
C GLU A 26 -0.54 4.24 7.64
N THR A 27 -0.12 3.73 6.48
CA THR A 27 1.28 3.41 6.21
C THR A 27 1.74 4.24 5.01
N ALA A 28 2.73 5.10 5.22
CA ALA A 28 3.28 5.95 4.15
C ALA A 28 3.65 5.13 2.90
N GLY A 29 3.13 5.55 1.75
CA GLY A 29 3.38 4.90 0.45
C GLY A 29 2.57 3.63 0.17
N TYR A 30 1.62 3.25 1.03
CA TYR A 30 0.78 2.06 0.85
C TYR A 30 -0.70 2.41 0.76
N VAL A 31 -1.43 1.57 0.04
CA VAL A 31 -2.89 1.64 -0.07
C VAL A 31 -3.50 0.31 0.37
N ILE A 32 -4.66 0.36 1.02
CA ILE A 32 -5.46 -0.83 1.32
C ILE A 32 -6.06 -1.35 0.01
N THR A 33 -5.95 -2.66 -0.21
CA THR A 33 -6.41 -3.34 -1.43
C THR A 33 -7.31 -4.54 -1.14
N GLY A 34 -7.56 -4.82 0.14
CA GLY A 34 -8.47 -5.86 0.58
C GLY A 34 -8.55 -5.91 2.10
N LEU A 35 -9.65 -6.44 2.59
CA LEU A 35 -9.91 -6.71 4.00
C LEU A 35 -10.13 -8.21 4.16
N GLY A 36 -9.63 -8.78 5.24
CA GLY A 36 -9.86 -10.17 5.63
C GLY A 36 -10.74 -10.23 6.85
N ILE A 37 -11.99 -9.81 6.73
CA ILE A 37 -12.94 -9.77 7.84
C ILE A 37 -13.28 -11.21 8.26
N ILE A 38 -13.14 -11.51 9.54
CA ILE A 38 -13.49 -12.82 10.10
C ILE A 38 -14.80 -12.67 10.87
N GLY A 39 -15.91 -13.13 10.29
CA GLY A 39 -17.24 -13.02 10.93
C GLY A 39 -17.86 -11.64 10.75
N GLU A 40 -18.38 -11.05 11.82
CA GLU A 40 -18.94 -9.69 11.84
C GLU A 40 -17.84 -8.66 12.13
N VAL A 41 -18.07 -7.36 11.87
CA VAL A 41 -17.07 -6.30 12.13
C VAL A 41 -17.02 -5.97 13.62
N ASP A 42 -16.61 -6.92 14.44
CA ASP A 42 -16.67 -6.86 15.89
C ASP A 42 -15.29 -6.73 16.57
N GLY A 43 -14.20 -6.95 15.84
CA GLY A 43 -12.83 -6.94 16.36
C GLY A 43 -11.77 -6.32 15.44
N ASP A 44 -10.52 -6.71 15.68
CA ASP A 44 -9.37 -6.29 14.90
C ASP A 44 -9.25 -7.15 13.62
N ASP A 45 -9.30 -6.51 12.46
CA ASP A 45 -9.36 -7.20 11.16
C ASP A 45 -8.07 -7.03 10.35
N PRO A 46 -7.57 -8.08 9.67
CA PRO A 46 -6.43 -7.95 8.77
C PRO A 46 -6.79 -7.15 7.51
N ALA A 47 -5.98 -6.16 7.18
CA ALA A 47 -5.97 -5.45 5.92
C ALA A 47 -4.79 -5.86 5.05
N ARG A 48 -5.03 -5.99 3.74
CA ARG A 48 -3.99 -6.21 2.72
C ARG A 48 -3.55 -4.85 2.17
N LEU A 49 -2.29 -4.49 2.40
CA LEU A 49 -1.71 -3.25 1.90
C LEU A 49 -0.75 -3.52 0.75
N ARG A 50 -0.83 -2.75 -0.33
CA ARG A 50 0.16 -2.78 -1.41
C ARG A 50 0.89 -1.45 -1.48
N PRO A 51 2.22 -1.43 -1.69
CA PRO A 51 2.94 -0.18 -1.90
C PRO A 51 2.61 0.36 -3.28
N LEU A 52 2.34 1.67 -3.36
CA LEU A 52 2.32 2.37 -4.64
C LEU A 52 3.77 2.56 -5.10
N GLN A 53 4.10 2.05 -6.28
CA GLN A 53 5.45 2.09 -6.82
C GLN A 53 5.50 2.73 -8.19
N TYR A 54 6.58 3.48 -8.45
CA TYR A 54 6.85 4.10 -9.74
C TYR A 54 8.26 3.75 -10.23
N CYS A 55 8.44 3.71 -11.55
CA CYS A 55 9.69 3.35 -12.20
C CYS A 55 10.35 4.58 -12.85
N ILE A 56 11.61 4.85 -12.49
CA ILE A 56 12.47 5.83 -13.17
C ILE A 56 13.73 5.09 -13.61
N ASN A 57 14.04 5.16 -14.92
CA ASN A 57 15.24 4.55 -15.51
C ASN A 57 15.42 3.04 -15.22
N GLY A 58 14.32 2.30 -15.05
CA GLY A 58 14.33 0.86 -14.75
C GLY A 58 14.33 0.52 -13.25
N THR A 59 14.51 1.52 -12.38
CA THR A 59 14.50 1.34 -10.93
C THR A 59 13.12 1.65 -10.36
N TRP A 60 12.62 0.76 -9.50
CA TRP A 60 11.35 0.92 -8.81
C TRP A 60 11.54 1.59 -7.44
N TYR A 61 10.71 2.58 -7.15
CA TYR A 61 10.67 3.32 -5.90
C TYR A 61 9.27 3.20 -5.29
N THR A 62 9.17 3.23 -3.96
CA THR A 62 7.88 3.37 -3.26
C THR A 62 7.55 4.87 -3.13
N ALA A 63 6.28 5.23 -3.35
CA ALA A 63 5.80 6.59 -3.18
C ALA A 63 5.89 7.07 -1.72
N ALA A 64 6.07 8.36 -1.51
CA ALA A 64 5.83 8.99 -0.22
C ALA A 64 4.35 9.38 -0.09
N THR A 65 3.84 9.47 1.14
CA THR A 65 2.55 10.13 1.43
C THR A 65 2.83 11.55 1.93
N ALA A 66 1.97 12.50 1.58
CA ALA A 66 2.08 13.92 1.95
C ALA A 66 1.20 14.26 3.15
#